data_AF-A0A6N3G5D1-F1
#
_entry.id   AF-A0A6N3G5D1-F1
#
_cell.length_a   1.000
_cell.length_b   1.000
_cell.length_c   1.000
_cell.angle_alpha   90.00
_cell.angle_beta   90.00
_cell.angle_gamma   90.00
#
_symmetry.space_group_name_H-M   'P 1'
#
loop_
_entity.id
_entity.type
_entity.pdbx_description
1 polymer ?
#
loop_
_entity_poly.entity_id
_entity_poly.type
_entity_poly.pdbx_seq_one_letter_code
_entity_poly.pdbx_strand_id
1 'polypeptide(L)'
;MAEIYHGNPKALEVPRWKCLLPLCMAGVGLTGIMGFAGWPWKLYNDIPSLMGYMSLALIIYKVGIKPLNRLLEWTNRFSYEWYLVHMLVFDIIFYCIGHNAPIAVVFVLCLLLSYSTAIAYSRIWSK
;
A
#
# COMPACT_ATOMS: atom_id res chain seq x y z
N MET A 1 8.15 -0.11 -12.53
CA MET A 1 9.22 -0.37 -11.55
C MET A 1 9.54 -1.86 -11.40
N ALA A 2 8.53 -2.75 -11.30
CA ALA A 2 8.69 -4.21 -11.26
C ALA A 2 9.65 -4.79 -12.34
N GLU A 3 9.51 -4.37 -13.60
CA GLU A 3 10.35 -4.87 -14.71
C GLU A 3 11.82 -4.41 -14.64
N ILE A 4 12.10 -3.24 -14.06
CA ILE A 4 13.47 -2.74 -13.89
C ILE A 4 14.20 -3.56 -12.82
N TYR A 5 13.48 -4.15 -11.85
CA TYR A 5 14.06 -4.99 -10.79
C TYR A 5 14.53 -6.37 -11.29
N HIS A 6 13.84 -6.94 -12.29
CA HIS A 6 14.23 -8.24 -12.84
C HIS A 6 15.50 -8.15 -13.71
N GLY A 7 15.81 -6.97 -14.26
CA GLY A 7 16.97 -6.74 -15.12
C GLY A 7 18.26 -6.32 -14.38
N ASN A 8 18.18 -5.72 -13.19
CA ASN A 8 19.35 -5.21 -12.46
C ASN A 8 19.25 -5.45 -10.93
N PRO A 9 19.44 -6.69 -10.46
CA PRO A 9 19.41 -7.02 -9.03
C PRO A 9 20.54 -6.34 -8.22
N LYS A 10 21.57 -5.79 -8.89
CA LYS A 10 22.69 -5.07 -8.26
C LYS A 10 22.45 -3.58 -8.02
N ALA A 11 21.38 -2.99 -8.55
CA ALA A 11 21.08 -1.55 -8.37
C ALA A 11 20.44 -1.23 -7.01
N LEU A 12 20.04 -2.26 -6.25
CA LEU A 12 19.54 -2.15 -4.89
C LEU A 12 20.54 -2.80 -3.94
N GLU A 13 21.50 -2.02 -3.43
CA GLU A 13 22.12 -2.37 -2.15
C GLU A 13 21.05 -2.24 -1.07
N VAL A 14 20.27 -3.30 -0.89
CA VAL A 14 19.20 -3.34 0.12
C VAL A 14 19.85 -3.03 1.47
N PRO A 15 19.41 -1.99 2.19
CA PRO A 15 20.07 -1.56 3.42
C PRO A 15 20.18 -2.72 4.43
N ARG A 16 21.16 -2.63 5.34
CA ARG A 16 21.32 -3.63 6.40
C ARG A 16 20.03 -3.75 7.21
N TRP A 17 19.71 -4.96 7.66
CA TRP A 17 18.54 -5.26 8.49
C TRP A 17 18.42 -4.33 9.71
N LYS A 18 19.58 -3.93 10.26
CA LYS A 18 19.71 -3.00 11.39
C LYS A 18 19.19 -1.59 11.12
N CYS A 19 19.14 -1.13 9.87
CA CYS A 19 18.57 0.17 9.51
C CYS A 19 17.12 0.02 9.04
N LEU A 20 16.79 -1.10 8.39
CA LEU A 20 15.48 -1.36 7.80
C LEU A 20 14.37 -1.59 8.83
N LEU A 21 14.67 -2.37 9.89
CA LEU A 21 13.72 -2.63 10.97
C LEU A 21 13.34 -1.38 11.78
N PRO A 22 14.29 -0.57 12.30
CA PRO A 22 13.93 0.64 13.04
C PRO A 22 13.24 1.66 12.13
N LEU A 23 13.60 1.75 10.85
CA LEU A 23 12.92 2.64 9.91
C LEU A 23 11.46 2.20 9.67
N CYS A 24 11.20 0.90 9.55
CA CYS A 24 9.86 0.35 9.44
C CYS A 24 9.05 0.61 10.72
N MET A 25 9.61 0.33 11.89
CA MET A 25 8.92 0.57 13.17
C MET A 25 8.65 2.06 13.40
N ALA A 26 9.62 2.93 13.09
CA ALA A 26 9.47 4.37 13.20
C ALA A 26 8.43 4.91 12.21
N GLY A 27 8.48 4.49 10.94
CA GLY A 27 7.52 4.92 9.92
C GLY A 27 6.09 4.51 10.25
N VAL A 28 5.86 3.23 10.57
CA VAL A 28 4.53 2.72 10.95
C VAL A 28 4.05 3.32 12.28
N GLY A 29 4.95 3.46 13.26
CA GLY A 29 4.64 4.07 14.55
C GLY A 29 4.25 5.53 14.44
N LEU A 30 5.03 6.32 13.69
CA LEU A 30 4.71 7.73 13.40
C LEU A 30 3.38 7.86 12.64
N THR A 31 3.12 6.96 11.71
CA THR A 31 1.85 6.92 10.98
C THR A 31 0.65 6.66 11.87
N GLY A 32 0.79 5.74 12.84
CA GLY A 32 -0.25 5.49 13.84
C GLY A 32 -0.50 6.70 14.73
N ILE A 33 0.57 7.34 15.22
CA ILE A 33 0.50 8.53 16.07
C ILE A 33 -0.14 9.71 15.32
N MET A 34 0.27 9.94 14.06
CA MET A 34 -0.29 10.98 13.19
C MET A 34 -1.76 10.74 12.85
N GLY A 35 -2.15 9.48 12.67
CA GLY A 35 -3.54 9.09 12.48
C GLY A 35 -4.43 9.43 13.68
N PHE A 36 -3.89 9.28 14.90
CA PHE A 36 -4.59 9.59 16.15
C PHE A 36 -4.59 11.08 16.49
N ALA A 37 -3.51 11.81 16.15
CA ALA A 37 -3.33 13.22 16.46
C ALA A 37 -4.28 14.17 15.70
N GLY A 38 -4.95 13.70 14.64
CA GLY A 38 -5.96 14.48 13.92
C GLY A 38 -5.39 15.57 13.02
N TRP A 39 -6.21 16.58 12.69
CA TRP A 39 -5.82 17.69 11.81
C TRP A 39 -4.82 18.63 12.51
N PRO A 40 -3.72 19.08 11.89
CA PRO A 40 -3.28 18.89 10.49
C PRO A 40 -2.29 17.73 10.26
N TRP A 41 -1.88 17.03 11.32
CA TRP A 41 -0.87 15.96 11.26
C TRP A 41 -1.32 14.75 10.43
N LYS A 42 -2.62 14.52 10.34
CA LYS A 42 -3.22 13.49 9.48
C LYS A 42 -2.92 13.68 7.99
N LEU A 43 -2.72 14.93 7.53
CA LEU A 43 -2.38 15.23 6.12
C LEU A 43 -0.93 14.85 5.79
N TYR A 44 -0.02 14.96 6.76
CA TYR A 44 1.39 14.60 6.59
C TYR A 44 1.66 13.11 6.78
N ASN A 45 0.64 12.32 7.09
CA ASN A 45 0.75 10.90 7.38
C ASN A 45 1.24 10.06 6.17
N ASP A 46 1.08 10.59 4.96
CA ASP A 46 1.50 9.90 3.73
C ASP A 46 3.03 9.76 3.63
N ILE A 47 3.80 10.72 4.16
CA ILE A 47 5.27 10.70 4.12
C ILE A 47 5.87 9.58 5.00
N PRO A 48 5.57 9.50 6.31
CA PRO A 48 6.08 8.43 7.17
C PRO A 48 5.47 7.07 6.82
N SER A 49 4.23 7.02 6.32
CA SER A 49 3.63 5.76 5.89
C SER A 49 4.32 5.23 4.63
N LEU A 50 4.64 6.08 3.66
CA LEU A 50 5.45 5.70 2.50
C LEU A 50 6.80 5.11 2.94
N MET A 51 7.50 5.77 3.86
CA MET A 51 8.78 5.27 4.40
C MET A 51 8.62 3.92 5.13
N GLY A 52 7.56 3.78 5.95
CA GLY A 52 7.26 2.55 6.70
C GLY A 52 6.91 1.39 5.78
N TYR A 53 6.00 1.58 4.83
CA TYR A 53 5.57 0.53 3.91
C TYR A 53 6.65 0.17 2.88
N MET A 54 7.45 1.14 2.42
CA MET A 54 8.58 0.88 1.53
C MET A 54 9.66 0.05 2.21
N SER A 55 9.97 0.35 3.48
CA SER A 55 10.91 -0.47 4.26
C SER A 55 10.34 -1.86 4.58
N LEU A 56 9.05 -1.98 4.86
CA LEU A 56 8.38 -3.27 5.02
C LEU A 56 8.43 -4.11 3.73
N ALA A 57 8.18 -3.50 2.56
CA ALA A 57 8.29 -4.19 1.27
C ALA A 57 9.73 -4.70 1.05
N LEU A 58 10.75 -3.87 1.33
CA LEU A 58 12.16 -4.27 1.23
C LEU A 58 12.52 -5.41 2.21
N ILE A 59 11.96 -5.42 3.42
CA ILE A 59 12.09 -6.53 4.36
C ILE A 59 11.52 -7.81 3.73
N ILE A 60 10.28 -7.76 3.22
CA ILE A 60 9.63 -8.92 2.59
C ILE A 60 10.46 -9.47 1.42
N TYR A 61 10.93 -8.59 0.53
CA TYR A 61 11.79 -8.98 -0.58
C TYR A 61 13.08 -9.65 -0.10
N LYS A 62 13.66 -9.17 1.01
CA LYS A 62 14.87 -9.72 1.62
C LYS A 62 14.65 -11.04 2.37
N VAL A 63 13.45 -11.30 2.90
CA VAL A 63 13.08 -12.62 3.45
C VAL A 63 13.01 -13.67 2.33
N GLY A 64 12.74 -13.27 1.09
CA GLY A 64 12.87 -14.15 -0.08
C GLY A 64 11.74 -15.18 -0.23
N ILE A 65 10.55 -14.91 0.33
CA ILE A 65 9.38 -15.78 0.20
C ILE A 65 8.86 -15.69 -1.24
N LYS A 66 9.23 -16.66 -2.09
CA LYS A 66 8.85 -16.72 -3.51
C LYS A 66 7.37 -16.42 -3.82
N PRO A 67 6.37 -17.03 -3.14
CA PRO A 67 4.97 -16.74 -3.44
C PRO A 67 4.57 -15.30 -3.09
N LEU A 68 5.12 -14.74 -2.02
CA LEU A 68 4.81 -13.39 -1.57
C LEU A 68 5.41 -12.33 -2.50
N ASN A 69 6.66 -12.54 -2.93
CA ASN A 69 7.30 -11.68 -3.94
C ASN A 69 6.50 -11.69 -5.25
N ARG A 70 6.01 -12.87 -5.68
CA ARG A 70 5.17 -12.98 -6.88
C ARG A 70 3.84 -12.24 -6.75
N LEU A 71 3.20 -12.28 -5.58
CA LEU A 71 1.98 -11.50 -5.32
C LEU A 71 2.25 -10.00 -5.30
N LEU A 72 3.36 -9.56 -4.71
CA LEU A 72 3.78 -8.16 -4.70
C LEU A 72 4.08 -7.65 -6.11
N GLU A 73 4.80 -8.42 -6.93
CA GLU A 73 5.07 -8.09 -8.33
C GLU A 73 3.77 -7.99 -9.14
N TRP A 74 2.86 -8.96 -8.98
CA TRP A 74 1.57 -8.96 -9.64
C TRP A 74 0.72 -7.75 -9.24
N THR A 75 0.68 -7.42 -7.94
CA THR A 75 -0.03 -6.24 -7.43
C THR A 75 0.60 -4.94 -7.91
N ASN A 76 1.93 -4.89 -8.02
CA ASN A 76 2.67 -3.71 -8.49
C ASN A 76 2.33 -3.36 -9.95
N ARG A 77 1.99 -4.35 -10.79
CA ARG A 77 1.55 -4.11 -12.17
C ARG A 77 0.31 -3.22 -12.26
N PHE A 78 -0.54 -3.29 -11.25
CA PHE A 78 -1.81 -2.57 -11.18
C PHE A 78 -1.83 -1.45 -10.13
N SER A 79 -0.76 -1.31 -9.35
CA SER A 79 -0.73 -0.42 -8.20
C SER A 79 -0.99 1.04 -8.56
N TYR A 80 -0.62 1.47 -9.76
CA TYR A 80 -0.86 2.85 -10.22
C TYR A 80 -2.35 3.13 -10.46
N GLU A 81 -3.03 2.24 -11.17
CA GLU A 81 -4.45 2.36 -11.45
C GLU A 81 -5.30 2.17 -10.20
N TRP A 82 -4.87 1.27 -9.31
CA TRP A 82 -5.47 1.09 -8.00
C TRP A 82 -5.35 2.36 -7.14
N TYR A 83 -4.19 3.03 -7.15
CA TYR A 83 -3.98 4.28 -6.42
C TYR A 83 -4.94 5.41 -6.89
N LEU A 84 -5.24 5.51 -8.17
CA LEU A 84 -6.18 6.54 -8.66
C LEU A 84 -7.63 6.26 -8.22
N VAL A 85 -8.04 4.99 -8.26
CA VAL A 85 -9.44 4.61 -8.05
C VAL A 85 -9.78 4.40 -6.56
N HIS A 86 -8.81 3.99 -5.73
CA HIS A 86 -9.11 3.59 -4.35
C HIS A 86 -9.65 4.72 -3.48
N MET A 87 -9.12 5.95 -3.57
CA MET A 87 -9.60 7.08 -2.76
C MET A 87 -11.05 7.40 -3.09
N LEU A 88 -11.41 7.35 -4.37
CA LEU A 88 -12.78 7.62 -4.83
C LEU A 88 -13.75 6.50 -4.40
N VAL A 89 -13.35 5.23 -4.52
CA VAL A 89 -14.16 4.09 -4.06
C VAL A 89 -14.40 4.15 -2.56
N PHE A 90 -13.38 4.53 -1.78
CA PHE A 90 -13.51 4.67 -0.33
C PHE A 90 -14.49 5.79 0.02
N ASP A 91 -14.41 6.95 -0.64
CA ASP A 91 -15.32 8.07 -0.41
C ASP A 91 -16.80 7.69 -0.67
N ILE A 92 -17.07 6.99 -1.79
CA ILE A 92 -18.42 6.50 -2.12
C ILE A 92 -18.93 5.51 -1.06
N ILE A 93 -18.10 4.57 -0.62
CA ILE A 93 -18.50 3.57 0.39
C ILE A 93 -18.78 4.24 1.74
N PHE A 94 -17.93 5.18 2.15
CA PHE A 94 -18.14 5.95 3.38
C PHE A 94 -19.40 6.82 3.29
N TYR A 95 -19.69 7.42 2.13
CA TYR A 95 -20.90 8.19 1.91
C TYR A 95 -22.17 7.32 1.96
N CYS A 96 -22.17 6.15 1.32
CA CYS A 96 -23.35 5.30 1.24
C CYS A 96 -23.63 4.48 2.51
N ILE A 97 -22.58 3.96 3.17
CA ILE A 97 -22.70 2.91 4.19
C ILE A 97 -22.03 3.29 5.52
N GLY A 98 -21.17 4.31 5.53
CA GLY A 98 -20.25 4.62 6.63
C GLY A 98 -20.91 4.91 7.99
N HIS A 99 -22.19 5.31 8.03
CA HIS A 99 -22.90 5.57 9.30
C HIS A 99 -23.68 4.35 9.82
N ASN A 100 -24.09 3.41 8.95
CA ASN A 100 -25.05 2.37 9.31
C ASN A 100 -24.43 0.97 9.49
N ALA A 101 -23.19 0.75 9.04
CA ALA A 101 -22.55 -0.56 9.10
C ALA A 101 -21.37 -0.61 10.09
N PRO A 102 -21.10 -1.79 10.68
CA PRO A 102 -19.92 -1.98 11.50
C PRO A 102 -18.64 -1.74 10.69
N ILE A 103 -17.66 -1.07 11.31
CA ILE A 103 -16.38 -0.64 10.71
C ILE A 103 -15.69 -1.78 9.95
N ALA A 104 -15.70 -3.00 10.51
CA ALA A 104 -15.12 -4.19 9.88
C ALA A 104 -15.75 -4.52 8.50
N VAL A 105 -17.07 -4.40 8.36
CA VAL A 105 -17.77 -4.65 7.10
C VAL A 105 -17.43 -3.56 6.08
N VAL A 106 -17.35 -2.31 6.52
CA VAL A 106 -16.91 -1.19 5.67
C VAL A 106 -15.49 -1.42 5.14
N PHE A 107 -14.57 -1.87 6.00
CA PHE A 107 -13.18 -2.20 5.59
C PHE A 107 -13.11 -3.34 4.57
N VAL A 108 -13.85 -4.43 4.80
CA VAL A 108 -13.87 -5.58 3.88
C VAL A 108 -14.46 -5.17 2.53
N LEU A 109 -15.56 -4.41 2.52
CA LEU A 109 -16.17 -3.90 1.31
C LEU A 109 -15.24 -2.95 0.56
N CYS A 110 -14.58 -2.03 1.26
CA CYS A 110 -13.56 -1.15 0.70
C CYS A 110 -12.46 -1.94 -0.01
N LEU A 111 -11.89 -2.96 0.65
CA LEU A 111 -10.83 -3.78 0.08
C LEU A 111 -11.32 -4.53 -1.16
N LEU A 112 -12.46 -5.22 -1.08
CA LEU A 112 -12.99 -6.02 -2.19
C LEU A 112 -13.37 -5.15 -3.39
N LEU A 113 -14.11 -4.07 -3.16
CA LEU A 113 -14.56 -3.18 -4.22
C LEU A 113 -13.37 -2.48 -4.86
N SER A 114 -12.46 -1.91 -4.08
CA SER A 114 -11.29 -1.20 -4.59
C SER A 114 -10.37 -2.10 -5.43
N TYR A 115 -10.19 -3.35 -5.00
CA TYR A 115 -9.41 -4.33 -5.76
C TYR A 115 -10.13 -4.78 -7.03
N SER A 116 -11.46 -4.96 -6.98
CA SER A 116 -12.26 -5.29 -8.17
C SER A 116 -12.31 -4.16 -9.20
N THR A 117 -12.42 -2.91 -8.75
CA THR A 117 -12.43 -1.72 -9.61
C THR A 117 -11.07 -1.46 -10.21
N ALA A 118 -9.99 -1.74 -9.45
CA ALA A 118 -8.65 -1.80 -10.02
C ALA A 118 -8.67 -2.81 -11.16
N ILE A 119 -8.90 -4.11 -10.92
CA ILE A 119 -8.86 -5.16 -11.97
C ILE A 119 -9.71 -4.79 -13.20
N ALA A 120 -10.88 -4.21 -13.02
CA ALA A 120 -11.71 -3.72 -14.12
C ALA A 120 -11.02 -2.59 -14.92
N TYR A 121 -10.38 -1.65 -14.23
CA TYR A 121 -9.68 -0.50 -14.83
C TYR A 121 -8.50 -0.88 -15.76
N SER A 122 -7.51 -1.72 -15.37
CA SER A 122 -6.51 -2.19 -16.38
C SER A 122 -7.19 -2.98 -17.47
N ARG A 123 -8.23 -3.78 -17.20
CA ARG A 123 -8.84 -4.52 -18.31
C ARG A 123 -9.43 -3.60 -19.37
N ILE A 124 -9.88 -2.41 -18.96
CA ILE A 124 -10.44 -1.39 -19.84
C ILE A 124 -9.35 -0.53 -20.48
N TRP A 125 -8.29 -0.18 -19.73
CA TRP A 125 -7.27 0.80 -20.15
C TRP A 125 -5.95 0.19 -20.64
N SER A 126 -5.62 -1.02 -20.20
CA SER A 126 -4.48 -1.82 -20.69
C SER A 126 -4.92 -2.62 -21.92
N LYS A 127 -5.10 -1.89 -23.04
CA LYS A 127 -5.18 -2.45 -24.38
C LYS A 127 -4.09 -1.83 -25.25
#